data_AF-A0A416KIA9-F1
#
_entry.id   AF-A0A416KIA9-F1
#
_cell.length_a   1.000
_cell.length_b   1.000
_cell.length_c   1.000
_cell.angle_alpha   90.00
_cell.angle_beta   90.00
_cell.angle_gamma   90.00
#
_symmetry.space_group_name_H-M   'P 1'
#
loop_
_entity.id
_entity.type
_entity.pdbx_description
1 polymer ?
#
loop_
_entity_poly.entity_id
_entity_poly.type
_entity_poly.pdbx_seq_one_letter_code
_entity_poly.pdbx_strand_id
1 'polypeptide(L)'
;MKYEELVAELRAGKTLESLLDLTQGQNCLIYKAKGKCFDLNEVIYIPDVSLNDIPTDYMMSKDDLAECSAYFYTWKDFLDLCKTEDKALELFDLCDWANPWTVLDEMERENQEDDIKEKWFAETRWCTDDIIGVAKDNGIEMTPQQAEQWWKKNENWFRNVLVEYGNEVLANADFSEA
;
A
#
# COMPACT_ATOMS: atom_id res chain seq x y z
N MET A 1 14.59 11.38 20.38
CA MET A 1 14.55 11.62 21.85
C MET A 1 13.60 10.63 22.49
N LYS A 2 13.88 10.11 23.70
CA LYS A 2 12.97 9.13 24.34
C LYS A 2 11.70 9.80 24.88
N TYR A 3 10.57 9.10 24.85
CA TYR A 3 9.28 9.63 25.28
C TYR A 3 9.29 10.18 26.70
N GLU A 4 9.80 9.42 27.67
CA GLU A 4 9.84 9.86 29.07
C GLU A 4 10.71 11.11 29.27
N GLU A 5 11.80 11.22 28.50
CA GLU A 5 12.69 12.38 28.50
C GLU A 5 11.97 13.60 27.92
N LEU A 6 11.31 13.46 26.77
CA LEU A 6 10.53 14.54 26.16
C LEU A 6 9.46 15.07 27.12
N VAL A 7 8.67 14.17 27.72
CA VAL A 7 7.63 14.53 28.68
C VAL A 7 8.20 15.20 29.93
N ALA A 8 9.35 14.72 30.45
CA ALA A 8 10.00 15.33 31.60
C ALA A 8 10.48 16.76 31.30
N GLU A 9 11.05 16.99 30.12
CA GLU A 9 11.54 18.30 29.69
C GLU A 9 10.41 19.30 29.43
N LEU A 10 9.30 18.86 28.83
CA LEU A 10 8.09 19.68 28.68
C LEU A 10 7.49 20.04 30.06
N ARG A 11 7.46 19.11 31.02
CA ARG A 11 7.04 19.41 32.41
C ARG A 11 7.96 20.41 33.10
N ALA A 12 9.24 20.45 32.74
CA ALA A 12 10.21 21.41 33.25
C ALA A 12 10.05 22.82 32.63
N GLY A 13 9.12 22.99 31.69
CA GLY A 13 8.76 24.29 31.10
C GLY A 13 9.47 24.61 29.79
N LYS A 14 10.13 23.64 29.15
CA LYS A 14 10.64 23.80 27.78
C LYS A 14 9.48 23.71 26.78
N THR A 15 9.68 24.31 25.60
CA THR A 15 8.72 24.28 24.49
C THR A 15 9.03 23.14 23.53
N LEU A 16 8.03 22.65 22.79
CA LEU A 16 8.22 21.53 21.86
C LEU A 16 9.24 21.88 20.76
N GLU A 17 9.17 23.10 20.21
CA GLU A 17 10.09 23.59 19.19
C GLU A 17 11.55 23.70 19.67
N SER A 18 11.76 23.85 20.99
CA SER A 18 13.10 23.91 21.57
C SER A 18 13.73 22.53 21.77
N LEU A 19 12.91 21.47 21.76
CA LEU A 19 13.30 20.09 22.05
C LEU A 19 13.41 19.24 20.78
N LEU A 20 12.57 19.51 19.79
CA LEU A 20 12.46 18.73 18.56
C LEU A 20 12.56 19.65 17.34
N ASP A 21 13.29 19.20 16.32
CA ASP A 21 13.34 19.85 15.01
C ASP A 21 12.00 19.66 14.29
N LEU A 22 11.04 20.57 14.51
CA LEU A 22 9.78 20.56 13.77
C LEU A 22 10.03 20.91 12.30
N THR A 23 9.39 20.17 11.41
CA THR A 23 9.55 20.30 9.95
C THR A 23 8.21 20.57 9.28
N GLN A 24 8.27 21.08 8.05
CA GLN A 24 7.07 21.23 7.22
C GLN A 24 6.72 19.88 6.57
N GLY A 25 5.49 19.43 6.79
CA GLY A 25 4.83 18.35 6.05
C GLY A 25 4.12 18.90 4.79
N GLN A 26 2.88 18.44 4.53
CA GLN A 26 2.01 19.05 3.50
C GLN A 26 1.40 20.38 3.99
N ASN A 27 2.19 21.46 3.94
CA ASN A 27 1.79 22.81 4.39
C ASN A 27 1.40 22.90 5.89
N CYS A 28 1.86 21.96 6.70
CA CYS A 28 1.62 21.90 8.14
C CYS A 28 2.94 21.67 8.90
N LEU A 29 2.96 22.00 10.19
CA LEU A 29 4.12 21.77 11.05
C LEU A 29 3.98 20.42 11.75
N ILE A 30 4.99 19.57 11.62
CA ILE A 30 5.03 18.22 12.18
C ILE A 30 6.38 17.96 12.87
N TYR A 31 6.50 16.84 13.56
CA TYR A 31 7.80 16.24 13.85
C TYR A 31 7.93 14.91 13.12
N LYS A 32 9.04 14.70 12.42
CA LYS A 32 9.41 13.38 11.86
C LYS A 32 10.89 13.16 12.06
N ALA A 33 11.25 12.11 12.79
CA ALA A 33 12.63 11.76 13.05
C ALA A 33 13.39 11.43 11.74
N LYS A 34 14.69 11.71 11.75
CA LYS A 34 15.57 11.41 10.61
C LYS A 34 16.10 9.99 10.72
N GLY A 35 16.10 9.26 9.60
CA GLY A 35 16.59 7.88 9.53
C GLY A 35 15.47 6.84 9.62
N LYS A 36 15.86 5.59 9.86
CA LYS A 36 14.96 4.41 9.92
C LYS A 36 15.36 3.38 10.98
N CYS A 37 16.29 3.73 11.88
CA CYS A 37 16.74 2.88 12.96
C CYS A 37 16.43 3.61 14.26
N PHE A 38 15.47 3.08 15.02
CA PHE A 38 14.88 3.76 16.16
C PHE A 38 14.87 2.88 17.39
N ASP A 39 15.11 3.48 18.56
CA ASP A 39 14.83 2.81 19.82
C ASP A 39 13.31 2.69 20.02
N LEU A 40 12.84 1.60 20.66
CA LEU A 40 11.41 1.35 20.88
C LEU A 40 10.65 2.53 21.51
N ASN A 41 11.27 3.20 22.49
CA ASN A 41 10.65 4.31 23.23
C ASN A 41 11.06 5.68 22.68
N GLU A 42 11.75 5.73 21.55
CA GLU A 42 12.05 7.00 20.89
C GLU A 42 10.80 7.55 20.24
N VAL A 43 10.48 8.82 20.52
CA VAL A 43 9.46 9.56 19.77
C VAL A 43 10.02 9.83 18.39
N ILE A 44 9.30 9.35 17.37
CA ILE A 44 9.73 9.43 15.98
C ILE A 44 8.77 10.26 15.12
N TYR A 45 7.54 10.48 15.58
CA TYR A 45 6.54 11.18 14.81
C TYR A 45 5.57 11.97 15.71
N ILE A 46 5.27 13.20 15.31
CA ILE A 46 4.15 14.00 15.82
C ILE A 46 3.42 14.51 14.57
N PRO A 47 2.11 14.26 14.43
CA PRO A 47 1.29 14.72 13.31
C PRO A 47 1.14 16.24 13.32
N ASP A 48 0.31 16.78 12.41
CA ASP A 48 0.03 18.22 12.33
C ASP A 48 -0.31 18.80 13.72
N VAL A 49 0.60 19.63 14.22
CA VAL A 49 0.51 20.22 15.56
C VAL A 49 -0.63 21.22 15.67
N SER A 50 -0.99 21.90 14.58
CA SER A 50 -2.09 22.87 14.58
C SER A 50 -3.44 22.16 14.55
N LEU A 51 -3.56 21.09 13.75
CA LEU A 51 -4.80 20.31 13.67
C LEU A 51 -5.14 19.57 14.97
N ASN A 52 -4.12 19.11 15.70
CA ASN A 52 -4.29 18.39 16.96
C ASN A 52 -4.14 19.29 18.20
N ASP A 53 -4.19 20.62 18.01
CA ASP A 53 -4.10 21.64 19.08
C ASP A 53 -2.88 21.47 20.01
N ILE A 54 -1.72 21.09 19.46
CA ILE A 54 -0.47 20.86 20.20
C ILE A 54 0.33 22.17 20.29
N PRO A 55 0.53 22.74 21.50
CA PRO A 55 1.38 23.92 21.66
C PRO A 55 2.83 23.66 21.26
N THR A 56 3.42 24.56 20.46
CA THR A 56 4.82 24.38 20.01
C THR A 56 5.79 25.41 20.58
N ASP A 57 5.34 26.66 20.70
CA ASP A 57 6.15 27.87 20.98
C ASP A 57 5.93 28.44 22.39
N TYR A 58 5.05 27.83 23.19
CA TYR A 58 4.86 28.15 24.59
C TYR A 58 4.78 26.91 25.47
N MET A 59 4.94 27.13 26.78
CA MET A 59 4.90 26.07 27.79
C MET A 59 3.50 25.45 27.86
N MET A 60 3.41 24.14 27.68
CA MET A 60 2.19 23.38 27.88
C MET A 60 1.79 23.38 29.36
N SER A 61 0.48 23.50 29.64
CA SER A 61 -0.03 23.18 30.97
C SER A 61 0.05 21.67 31.22
N LYS A 62 -0.18 21.25 32.48
CA LYS A 62 -0.19 19.82 32.81
C LYS A 62 -1.32 19.07 32.10
N ASP A 63 -2.45 19.73 31.89
CA ASP A 63 -3.62 19.16 31.25
C ASP A 63 -3.35 19.05 29.73
N ASP A 64 -2.84 20.13 29.12
CA ASP A 64 -2.45 20.11 27.70
C ASP A 64 -1.44 19.01 27.42
N LEU A 65 -0.41 18.85 28.28
CA LEU A 65 0.60 17.82 28.09
C LEU A 65 0.01 16.41 28.19
N ALA A 66 -0.96 16.18 29.09
CA ALA A 66 -1.60 14.88 29.21
C ALA A 66 -2.35 14.51 27.92
N GLU A 67 -3.07 15.47 27.34
CA GLU A 67 -3.81 15.29 26.08
C GLU A 67 -2.87 15.19 24.87
N CYS A 68 -1.94 16.14 24.73
CA CYS A 68 -1.00 16.22 23.60
C CYS A 68 -0.08 15.00 23.54
N SER A 69 0.27 14.41 24.68
CA SER A 69 1.17 13.26 24.72
C SER A 69 0.64 12.01 24.02
N ALA A 70 -0.67 11.95 23.75
CA ALA A 70 -1.28 10.90 22.93
C ALA A 70 -0.84 10.97 21.45
N TYR A 71 -0.32 12.11 21.01
CA TYR A 71 0.16 12.33 19.64
C TYR A 71 1.69 12.22 19.51
N PHE A 72 2.40 11.86 20.58
CA PHE A 72 3.86 11.70 20.57
C PHE A 72 4.24 10.25 20.28
N TYR A 73 4.12 9.86 19.02
CA TYR A 73 4.27 8.48 18.60
C TYR A 73 5.71 8.01 18.68
N THR A 74 5.89 6.90 19.39
CA THR A 74 7.14 6.18 19.49
C THR A 74 7.26 5.11 18.41
N TRP A 75 8.48 4.60 18.20
CA TRP A 75 8.65 3.47 17.31
C TRP A 75 7.85 2.23 17.76
N LYS A 76 7.71 2.04 19.07
CA LYS A 76 6.86 1.01 19.64
C LYS A 76 5.40 1.17 19.21
N ASP A 77 4.87 2.38 19.14
CA ASP A 77 3.48 2.62 18.71
C ASP A 77 3.28 2.19 17.25
N PHE A 78 4.23 2.49 16.37
CA PHE A 78 4.20 2.05 14.97
C PHE A 78 4.26 0.51 14.86
N LEU A 79 5.11 -0.16 15.64
CA LEU A 79 5.16 -1.63 15.67
C LEU A 79 3.88 -2.24 16.23
N ASP A 80 3.29 -1.63 17.27
CA ASP A 80 2.03 -2.09 17.86
C ASP A 80 0.86 -1.94 16.88
N LEU A 81 0.85 -0.88 16.06
CA LEU A 81 -0.13 -0.68 14.99
C LEU A 81 0.04 -1.72 13.87
N CYS A 82 1.24 -1.85 13.32
CA CYS A 82 1.48 -2.62 12.09
C CYS A 82 1.80 -4.11 12.28
N LYS A 83 2.17 -4.54 13.49
CA LYS A 83 2.60 -5.91 13.87
C LYS A 83 3.91 -6.40 13.25
N THR A 84 4.34 -5.83 12.12
CA THR A 84 5.61 -6.13 11.47
C THR A 84 6.44 -4.86 11.27
N GLU A 85 7.76 -5.02 11.26
CA GLU A 85 8.71 -3.92 11.07
C GLU A 85 8.59 -3.31 9.66
N ASP A 86 8.47 -4.15 8.63
CA ASP A 86 8.35 -3.67 7.23
C ASP A 86 7.12 -2.76 7.05
N LYS A 87 5.95 -3.17 7.55
CA LYS A 87 4.72 -2.37 7.46
C LYS A 87 4.78 -1.13 8.36
N ALA A 88 5.50 -1.19 9.49
CA ALA A 88 5.74 -0.02 10.34
C ALA A 88 6.65 1.01 9.65
N LEU A 89 7.68 0.57 8.93
CA LEU A 89 8.55 1.44 8.14
C LEU A 89 7.82 2.07 6.96
N GLU A 90 6.98 1.31 6.27
CA GLU A 90 6.12 1.81 5.20
C GLU A 90 5.12 2.86 5.72
N LEU A 91 4.41 2.55 6.81
CA LEU A 91 3.51 3.50 7.47
C LEU A 91 4.25 4.78 7.88
N PHE A 92 5.43 4.64 8.47
CA PHE A 92 6.27 5.77 8.85
C PHE A 92 6.68 6.62 7.64
N ASP A 93 7.07 6.00 6.53
CA ASP A 93 7.42 6.72 5.31
C ASP A 93 6.24 7.54 4.77
N LEU A 94 5.03 6.98 4.79
CA LEU A 94 3.80 7.62 4.29
C LEU A 94 3.26 8.73 5.21
N CYS A 95 3.53 8.69 6.51
CA CYS A 95 3.08 9.74 7.43
C CYS A 95 3.75 11.10 7.11
N ASP A 96 2.96 12.08 6.68
CA ASP A 96 3.44 13.41 6.30
C ASP A 96 2.60 14.59 6.84
N TRP A 97 1.48 14.30 7.51
CA TRP A 97 0.71 15.24 8.35
C TRP A 97 -0.31 14.54 9.26
N ALA A 98 -0.92 13.46 8.77
CA ALA A 98 -2.00 12.76 9.45
C ALA A 98 -1.51 11.86 10.60
N ASN A 99 -2.44 11.49 11.50
CA ASN A 99 -2.16 10.49 12.53
C ASN A 99 -1.84 9.12 11.90
N PRO A 100 -0.91 8.32 12.47
CA PRO A 100 -0.53 7.02 11.93
C PRO A 100 -1.69 6.05 11.74
N TRP A 101 -2.71 6.06 12.62
CA TRP A 101 -3.89 5.19 12.43
C TRP A 101 -4.72 5.59 11.20
N THR A 102 -4.75 6.88 10.84
CA THR A 102 -5.49 7.35 9.66
C THR A 102 -4.78 6.91 8.39
N VAL A 103 -3.45 7.08 8.35
CA VAL A 103 -2.62 6.61 7.23
C VAL A 103 -2.70 5.09 7.10
N LEU A 104 -2.69 4.35 8.22
CA LEU A 104 -2.84 2.90 8.22
C LEU A 104 -4.21 2.46 7.67
N ASP A 105 -5.29 3.11 8.07
CA ASP A 105 -6.64 2.83 7.55
C ASP A 105 -6.73 3.10 6.04
N GLU A 106 -6.08 4.16 5.55
CA GLU A 106 -5.96 4.44 4.12
C GLU A 106 -5.15 3.36 3.38
N MET A 107 -3.96 3.00 3.88
CA MET A 107 -3.14 1.92 3.35
C MET A 107 -3.91 0.59 3.29
N GLU A 108 -4.73 0.30 4.30
CA GLU A 108 -5.53 -0.92 4.35
C GLU A 108 -6.70 -0.90 3.39
N ARG A 109 -7.31 0.26 3.13
CA ARG A 109 -8.34 0.42 2.09
C ARG A 109 -7.75 0.30 0.69
N GLU A 110 -6.60 0.90 0.43
CA GLU A 110 -5.92 0.80 -0.88
C GLU A 110 -5.46 -0.64 -1.16
N ASN A 111 -4.89 -1.33 -0.16
CA ASN A 111 -4.57 -2.75 -0.28
C ASN A 111 -5.82 -3.66 -0.44
N GLN A 112 -7.00 -3.20 -0.02
CA GLN A 112 -8.26 -3.90 -0.26
C GLN A 112 -8.80 -3.68 -1.69
N GLU A 113 -8.47 -2.57 -2.35
CA GLU A 113 -8.77 -2.39 -3.78
C GLU A 113 -7.97 -3.37 -4.66
N ASP A 114 -6.76 -3.77 -4.21
CA ASP A 114 -5.98 -4.86 -4.82
C ASP A 114 -6.53 -6.28 -4.49
N ASP A 115 -7.49 -6.40 -3.57
CA ASP A 115 -8.08 -7.69 -3.15
C ASP A 115 -9.41 -8.02 -3.87
N ILE A 116 -9.85 -7.20 -4.82
CA ILE A 116 -10.59 -7.74 -5.97
C ILE A 116 -9.57 -8.46 -6.86
N LYS A 117 -9.13 -9.64 -6.42
CA LYS A 117 -8.55 -10.61 -7.34
C LYS A 117 -9.63 -10.90 -8.36
N GLU A 118 -9.55 -10.26 -9.53
CA GLU A 118 -10.34 -10.63 -10.69
C GLU A 118 -10.25 -12.14 -10.83
N LYS A 119 -11.34 -12.83 -10.51
CA LYS A 119 -11.38 -14.27 -10.63
C LYS A 119 -11.54 -14.57 -12.12
N TRP A 120 -10.42 -14.91 -12.76
CA TRP A 120 -10.42 -15.27 -14.17
C TRP A 120 -11.13 -16.62 -14.36
N PHE A 121 -12.13 -16.64 -15.24
CA PHE A 121 -12.83 -17.84 -15.68
C PHE A 121 -12.54 -18.09 -17.16
N ALA A 122 -12.67 -19.35 -17.59
CA ALA A 122 -12.47 -19.76 -18.98
C ALA A 122 -11.06 -19.50 -19.57
N GLU A 123 -10.00 -19.60 -18.75
CA GLU A 123 -8.63 -19.61 -19.26
C GLU A 123 -8.44 -20.73 -20.29
N THR A 124 -7.94 -20.40 -21.47
CA THR A 124 -7.74 -21.37 -22.56
C THR A 124 -6.28 -21.41 -22.99
N ARG A 125 -5.76 -22.60 -23.29
CA ARG A 125 -4.36 -22.85 -23.66
C ARG A 125 -4.28 -23.78 -24.87
N TRP A 126 -3.29 -23.54 -25.72
CA TRP A 126 -2.97 -24.37 -26.89
C TRP A 126 -1.48 -24.65 -26.98
N CYS A 127 -1.13 -25.78 -27.57
CA CYS A 127 0.25 -26.18 -27.82
C CYS A 127 0.47 -26.55 -29.30
N THR A 128 1.70 -26.94 -29.61
CA THR A 128 2.08 -27.38 -30.96
C THR A 128 1.29 -28.60 -31.43
N ASP A 129 0.90 -29.49 -30.51
CA ASP A 129 0.21 -30.72 -30.88
C ASP A 129 -1.22 -30.46 -31.37
N ASP A 130 -1.88 -29.41 -30.86
CA ASP A 130 -3.23 -29.02 -31.30
C ASP A 130 -3.24 -28.67 -32.80
N ILE A 131 -2.30 -27.83 -33.23
CA ILE A 131 -2.21 -27.45 -34.65
C ILE A 131 -1.67 -28.58 -35.52
N ILE A 132 -0.77 -29.43 -35.00
CA ILE A 132 -0.28 -30.61 -35.75
C ILE A 132 -1.43 -31.58 -36.01
N GLY A 133 -2.28 -31.84 -35.00
CA GLY A 133 -3.46 -32.70 -35.14
C GLY A 133 -4.41 -32.15 -36.20
N VAL A 134 -4.79 -30.88 -36.09
CA VAL A 134 -5.68 -30.22 -37.06
C VAL A 134 -5.08 -30.19 -38.46
N ALA A 135 -3.79 -29.88 -38.60
CA ALA A 135 -3.12 -29.87 -39.90
C ALA A 135 -3.14 -31.25 -40.55
N LYS A 136 -2.86 -32.30 -39.77
CA LYS A 136 -2.87 -33.69 -40.25
C LYS A 136 -4.25 -34.11 -40.74
N ASP A 137 -5.31 -33.75 -40.02
CA ASP A 137 -6.69 -34.01 -40.43
C ASP A 137 -7.06 -33.30 -41.74
N ASN A 138 -6.40 -32.18 -42.04
CA ASN A 138 -6.49 -31.45 -43.30
C ASN A 138 -5.48 -31.92 -44.37
N GLY A 139 -4.79 -33.04 -44.15
CA GLY A 139 -3.83 -33.62 -45.08
C GLY A 139 -2.48 -32.88 -45.15
N ILE A 140 -2.17 -32.03 -44.17
CA ILE A 140 -0.93 -31.26 -44.09
C ILE A 140 -0.06 -31.87 -42.97
N GLU A 141 1.10 -32.40 -43.33
CA GLU A 141 2.10 -32.81 -42.33
C GLU A 141 2.90 -31.60 -41.84
N MET A 142 2.99 -31.44 -40.52
CA MET A 142 3.75 -30.37 -39.88
C MET A 142 4.71 -30.96 -38.84
N THR A 143 5.96 -30.48 -38.82
CA THR A 143 6.88 -30.77 -37.72
C THR A 143 6.58 -29.88 -36.50
N PRO A 144 7.01 -30.26 -35.28
CA PRO A 144 6.90 -29.40 -34.10
C PRO A 144 7.49 -28.00 -34.31
N GLN A 145 8.63 -27.89 -35.01
CA GLN A 145 9.24 -26.58 -35.30
C GLN A 145 8.38 -25.74 -36.25
N GLN A 146 7.75 -26.36 -37.25
CA GLN A 146 6.84 -25.64 -38.15
C GLN A 146 5.56 -25.19 -37.43
N ALA A 147 5.03 -26.03 -36.54
CA ALA A 147 3.90 -25.70 -35.68
C ALA A 147 4.20 -24.52 -34.75
N GLU A 148 5.38 -24.51 -34.13
CA GLU A 148 5.81 -23.40 -33.27
C GLU A 148 5.94 -22.08 -34.05
N GLN A 149 6.53 -22.13 -35.25
CA GLN A 149 6.64 -20.93 -36.12
C GLN A 149 5.26 -20.44 -36.58
N TRP A 150 4.32 -21.36 -36.83
CA TRP A 150 2.95 -20.99 -37.13
C TRP A 150 2.30 -20.28 -35.94
N TRP A 151 2.44 -20.82 -34.72
CA TRP A 151 1.92 -20.17 -33.51
C TRP A 151 2.49 -18.77 -33.33
N LYS A 152 3.82 -18.60 -33.39
CA LYS A 152 4.48 -17.28 -33.26
C LYS A 152 3.96 -16.24 -34.25
N LYS A 153 3.57 -16.68 -35.45
CA LYS A 153 3.03 -15.78 -36.48
C LYS A 153 1.54 -15.46 -36.30
N ASN A 154 0.75 -16.40 -35.79
CA ASN A 154 -0.72 -16.33 -35.83
C ASN A 154 -1.40 -16.20 -34.45
N GLU A 155 -0.65 -16.34 -33.34
CA GLU A 155 -1.20 -16.34 -31.98
C GLU A 155 -2.06 -15.12 -31.67
N ASN A 156 -1.61 -13.92 -32.04
CA ASN A 156 -2.37 -12.69 -31.79
C ASN A 156 -3.72 -12.69 -32.51
N TRP A 157 -3.76 -13.13 -33.77
CA TRP A 157 -5.02 -13.25 -34.51
C TRP A 157 -5.94 -14.28 -33.86
N PHE A 158 -5.39 -15.47 -33.54
CA PHE A 158 -6.16 -16.56 -32.96
C PHE A 158 -6.76 -16.17 -31.61
N ARG A 159 -5.96 -15.54 -30.73
CA ARG A 159 -6.43 -15.01 -29.44
C ARG A 159 -7.55 -14.00 -29.62
N ASN A 160 -7.42 -13.08 -30.58
CA ASN A 160 -8.45 -12.06 -30.81
C ASN A 160 -9.77 -12.68 -31.28
N VAL A 161 -9.72 -13.68 -32.17
CA VAL A 161 -10.91 -14.42 -32.62
C VAL A 161 -11.62 -15.11 -31.45
N LEU A 162 -10.87 -15.71 -30.52
CA LEU A 162 -11.44 -16.35 -29.34
C LEU A 162 -12.11 -15.35 -28.40
N VAL A 163 -11.50 -14.18 -28.22
CA VAL A 163 -12.08 -13.09 -27.41
C VAL A 163 -13.37 -12.60 -28.06
N GLU A 164 -13.37 -12.34 -29.37
CA GLU A 164 -14.56 -11.92 -30.11
C GLU A 164 -15.69 -12.94 -29.98
N TYR A 165 -15.40 -14.22 -30.20
CA TYR A 165 -16.38 -15.29 -30.08
C TYR A 165 -16.88 -15.47 -28.64
N GLY A 166 -15.97 -15.42 -27.65
CA GLY A 166 -16.34 -15.48 -26.24
C GLY A 166 -17.27 -14.34 -25.83
N ASN A 167 -17.01 -13.12 -26.32
CA ASN A 167 -17.87 -11.97 -26.09
C ASN A 167 -19.26 -12.14 -26.72
N GLU A 168 -19.33 -12.73 -27.92
CA GLU A 168 -20.61 -13.06 -28.57
C GLU A 168 -21.40 -14.10 -27.76
N VAL A 169 -20.75 -15.14 -27.24
CA VAL A 169 -21.39 -16.14 -26.37
C VAL A 169 -21.93 -15.48 -25.10
N LEU A 170 -21.14 -14.61 -24.46
CA LEU A 170 -21.57 -13.87 -23.27
C LEU A 170 -22.75 -12.94 -23.56
N ALA A 171 -22.74 -12.23 -24.70
CA ALA A 171 -23.82 -11.32 -25.06
C ALA A 171 -25.17 -12.02 -25.28
N ASN A 172 -25.13 -13.31 -25.65
CA ASN A 172 -26.32 -14.12 -25.92
C ASN A 172 -26.66 -15.11 -24.78
N ALA A 173 -25.90 -15.10 -23.67
CA ALA A 173 -26.14 -15.99 -22.55
C ALA A 173 -27.42 -15.60 -21.78
N ASP A 174 -28.12 -16.60 -21.26
CA ASP A 174 -29.25 -16.38 -20.36
C ASP A 174 -28.73 -16.17 -18.94
N PHE A 175 -28.91 -14.95 -18.43
CA PHE A 175 -28.50 -14.57 -17.07
C PHE A 175 -29.65 -14.62 -16.07
N SER A 176 -30.81 -15.16 -16.43
CA SER A 176 -31.96 -15.26 -15.51
C SER A 176 -31.74 -16.24 -14.34
N GLU A 177 -30.70 -17.07 -14.41
CA GLU A 177 -30.27 -17.98 -13.35
C GLU A 177 -29.10 -17.46 -12.49
N ALA A 178 -28.67 -16.20 -12.68
CA ALA A 178 -27.60 -15.56 -11.92
C ALA A 178 -28.07 -14.88 -10.63
#